data_AF-A0A4Y2BTK1-F1
#
_entry.id   AF-A0A4Y2BTK1-F1
#
_cell.length_a   1.000
_cell.length_b   1.000
_cell.length_c   1.000
_cell.angle_alpha   90.00
_cell.angle_beta   90.00
_cell.angle_gamma   90.00
#
_symmetry.space_group_name_H-M   'P 1'
#
loop_
_entity.id
_entity.type
_entity.pdbx_description
1 polymer ?
#
loop_
_entity_poly.entity_id
_entity_poly.type
_entity_poly.pdbx_seq_one_letter_code
_entity_poly.pdbx_strand_id
1 'polypeptide(L)'
;MLQQKAEDFAEGLDSNSEFKASNDWLEKCKKRHNIVFLKLCGESASVDVSSCEVWISELPFLLKDCKADDAFNADETELFFQCLPNKTAAFKDEECHGGKQSKLRVLVLLASNQSGKEKFPSLMIGRSKKPRGSLLKLSHLQ
;
A
#
# COMPACT_ATOMS: atom_id res chain seq x y z
N MET A 1 6.27 8.94 -18.12
CA MET A 1 5.58 7.96 -19.01
C MET A 1 4.59 8.64 -19.97
N LEU A 2 3.61 9.42 -19.50
CA LEU A 2 2.63 10.09 -20.39
C LEU A 2 3.26 11.13 -21.35
N GLN A 3 4.18 11.96 -20.85
CA GLN A 3 4.86 12.98 -21.65
C GLN A 3 5.73 12.34 -22.74
N GLN A 4 6.59 11.39 -22.35
CA GLN A 4 7.41 10.62 -23.30
C GLN A 4 6.56 10.00 -24.41
N LYS A 5 5.46 9.31 -24.05
CA LYS A 5 4.61 8.65 -25.03
C LYS A 5 3.91 9.64 -25.98
N ALA A 6 3.61 10.85 -25.52
CA ALA A 6 3.06 11.90 -26.36
C ALA A 6 4.10 12.47 -27.34
N GLU A 7 5.36 12.55 -26.93
CA GLU A 7 6.48 12.93 -27.82
C GLU A 7 6.74 11.84 -28.86
N ASP A 8 6.76 10.56 -28.44
CA ASP A 8 6.91 9.42 -29.35
C ASP A 8 5.79 9.41 -30.44
N PHE A 9 4.55 9.76 -30.08
CA PHE A 9 3.46 9.90 -31.04
C PHE A 9 3.63 11.11 -31.97
N ALA A 10 4.15 12.23 -31.45
CA ALA A 10 4.37 13.42 -32.26
C ALA A 10 5.44 13.17 -33.34
N GLU A 11 6.53 12.50 -32.97
CA GLU A 11 7.60 12.10 -33.91
C GLU A 11 7.10 11.10 -34.96
N GLY A 12 6.21 10.18 -34.57
CA GLY A 12 5.59 9.23 -35.49
C GLY A 12 4.59 9.85 -36.48
N LEU A 13 4.00 11.00 -36.15
CA LEU A 13 3.08 11.74 -37.03
C LEU A 13 3.80 12.76 -37.91
N ASP A 14 4.81 13.42 -37.35
CA ASP A 14 5.68 14.36 -38.06
C ASP A 14 7.10 14.24 -37.51
N SER A 15 8.00 13.69 -38.32
CA SER A 15 9.40 13.46 -37.91
C SER A 15 10.20 14.75 -37.70
N ASN A 16 9.67 15.91 -38.12
CA ASN A 16 10.26 17.22 -37.84
C ASN A 16 9.51 17.98 -36.72
N SER A 17 8.66 17.29 -35.98
CA SER A 17 7.90 17.89 -34.88
C SER A 17 8.82 18.42 -33.78
N GLU A 18 8.77 19.73 -33.52
CA GLU A 18 9.36 20.36 -32.34
C GLU A 18 8.48 20.25 -31.08
N PHE A 19 7.40 19.45 -31.15
CA PHE A 19 6.50 19.26 -30.02
C PHE A 19 7.23 18.69 -28.81
N LYS A 20 7.05 19.35 -27.67
CA LYS A 20 7.57 18.91 -26.38
C LYS A 20 6.44 18.81 -25.37
N ALA A 21 6.31 17.65 -24.74
CA ALA A 21 5.28 17.39 -23.76
C ALA A 21 5.68 17.99 -22.40
N SER A 22 5.62 19.32 -22.30
CA SER A 22 5.93 20.04 -21.06
C SER A 22 4.93 19.72 -19.93
N ASN A 23 5.30 20.08 -18.69
CA ASN A 23 4.38 19.96 -17.55
C ASN A 23 3.10 20.78 -17.77
N ASP A 24 3.22 21.98 -18.34
CA ASP A 24 2.07 22.83 -18.67
C ASP A 24 1.16 22.20 -19.73
N TRP A 25 1.75 21.53 -20.73
CA TRP A 25 0.97 20.77 -21.70
C TRP A 25 0.20 19.64 -21.01
N LEU A 26 0.87 18.89 -20.13
CA LEU A 26 0.25 17.78 -19.40
C LEU A 26 -0.91 18.27 -18.52
N GLU A 27 -0.74 19.36 -17.78
CA GLU A 27 -1.80 19.94 -16.94
C GLU A 27 -2.97 20.48 -17.78
N LYS A 28 -2.69 21.17 -18.89
CA LYS A 28 -3.73 21.65 -19.82
C LYS A 28 -4.47 20.49 -20.49
N CYS A 29 -3.76 19.42 -20.85
CA CYS A 29 -4.33 18.21 -21.44
C CYS A 29 -5.27 17.52 -20.44
N LYS A 30 -4.82 17.32 -19.19
CA LYS A 30 -5.68 16.81 -18.11
C LYS A 30 -6.92 17.68 -17.93
N LYS A 31 -6.77 19.00 -17.84
CA LYS A 31 -7.89 19.93 -17.66
C LYS A 31 -8.87 19.89 -18.83
N ARG A 32 -8.38 19.87 -20.08
CA ARG A 32 -9.20 19.83 -21.29
C ARG A 32 -10.01 18.56 -21.38
N HIS A 33 -9.42 17.43 -21.01
CA HIS A 33 -10.05 16.13 -21.08
C HIS A 33 -10.64 15.70 -19.73
N ASN A 34 -10.74 16.60 -18.76
CA ASN A 34 -11.27 16.31 -17.43
C ASN A 34 -10.59 15.09 -16.76
N ILE A 35 -9.29 14.87 -16.95
CA ILE A 35 -8.57 13.74 -16.34
C ILE A 35 -8.15 14.11 -14.92
N VAL A 36 -8.57 13.31 -13.94
CA VAL A 36 -8.22 13.46 -12.52
C VAL A 36 -7.50 12.21 -12.01
N PHE A 37 -6.66 12.38 -10.97
CA PHE A 37 -6.00 11.28 -10.28
C PHE A 37 -6.79 10.92 -9.03
N LEU A 38 -7.56 9.84 -9.09
CA LEU A 38 -8.32 9.34 -7.96
C LEU A 38 -7.48 8.34 -7.16
N LYS A 39 -7.56 8.40 -5.83
CA LYS A 39 -6.96 7.39 -4.95
C LYS A 39 -7.86 6.15 -5.00
N LEU A 40 -7.29 5.01 -5.36
CA LEU A 40 -7.97 3.72 -5.22
C LEU A 40 -8.11 3.41 -3.72
N CYS A 41 -9.33 3.43 -3.20
CA CYS A 41 -9.63 2.99 -1.84
C CYS A 41 -9.78 1.46 -1.84
N GLY A 42 -9.02 0.79 -0.98
CA GLY A 42 -9.24 -0.63 -0.68
C GLY A 42 -10.49 -0.84 0.17
N GLU A 43 -10.93 -2.09 0.30
CA GLU A 43 -12.04 -2.49 1.18
C GLU A 43 -11.85 -1.93 2.59
N SER A 44 -12.80 -1.13 3.04
CA SER A 44 -12.88 -0.67 4.43
C SER A 44 -13.40 -1.82 5.28
N ALA A 45 -12.55 -2.45 6.08
CA ALA A 45 -13.02 -3.31 7.16
C ALA A 45 -13.73 -2.40 8.17
N SER A 46 -15.06 -2.48 8.24
CA SER A 46 -15.87 -1.76 9.22
C SER A 46 -15.70 -2.43 10.59
N VAL A 47 -14.71 -1.99 11.35
CA VAL A 47 -14.59 -2.35 12.77
C VAL A 47 -15.52 -1.45 13.56
N ASP A 48 -16.34 -2.03 14.43
CA ASP A 48 -17.22 -1.29 15.32
C ASP A 48 -16.39 -0.50 16.33
N VAL A 49 -16.54 0.83 16.31
CA VAL A 49 -15.78 1.75 17.16
C VAL A 49 -16.11 1.51 18.64
N SER A 50 -17.36 1.15 18.96
CA SER A 50 -17.77 0.93 20.34
C SER A 50 -17.07 -0.27 20.98
N SER A 51 -16.86 -1.33 20.21
CA SER A 51 -16.09 -2.50 20.62
C SER A 51 -14.62 -2.14 20.90
N CYS A 52 -14.01 -1.27 20.09
CA CYS A 52 -12.64 -0.80 20.32
C CYS A 52 -12.52 0.00 21.63
N GLU A 53 -13.48 0.88 21.94
CA GLU A 53 -13.46 1.70 23.14
C GLU A 53 -13.52 0.86 24.42
N VAL A 54 -14.36 -0.18 24.45
CA VAL A 54 -14.43 -1.12 25.57
C VAL A 54 -13.08 -1.82 25.78
N TRP A 55 -12.50 -2.36 24.71
CA TRP A 55 -11.19 -3.02 24.78
C TRP A 55 -10.07 -2.10 25.26
N ILE A 56 -10.04 -0.85 24.79
CA ILE A 56 -9.05 0.15 25.24
C ILE A 56 -9.19 0.42 26.74
N SER A 57 -10.41 0.39 27.29
CA SER A 57 -10.66 0.60 28.72
C SER A 57 -10.27 -0.59 29.60
N GLU A 58 -10.38 -1.83 29.08
CA GLU A 58 -10.08 -3.07 29.82
C GLU A 58 -8.59 -3.44 29.77
N LEU A 59 -7.88 -3.06 28.71
CA LEU A 59 -6.47 -3.43 28.48
C LEU A 59 -5.53 -3.08 29.65
N PRO A 60 -5.60 -1.90 30.29
CA PRO A 60 -4.73 -1.56 31.42
C PRO A 60 -4.97 -2.46 32.64
N PHE A 61 -6.21 -2.90 32.86
CA PHE A 61 -6.53 -3.81 33.95
C PHE A 61 -5.93 -5.21 33.71
N LEU A 62 -5.99 -5.70 32.47
CA LEU A 62 -5.39 -6.98 32.09
C LEU A 62 -3.85 -6.96 32.20
N LEU A 63 -3.23 -5.82 31.92
CA LEU A 63 -1.78 -5.64 31.96
C LEU A 63 -1.25 -5.15 33.31
N LYS A 64 -2.09 -5.00 34.34
CA LYS A 64 -1.72 -4.37 35.63
C LYS A 64 -0.51 -5.00 36.32
N ASP A 65 -0.34 -6.32 36.19
CA ASP A 65 0.73 -7.09 36.82
C ASP A 65 1.87 -7.40 35.83
N CYS A 66 1.75 -6.95 34.57
CA CYS A 66 2.75 -7.14 33.53
C CYS A 66 3.69 -5.93 33.51
N LYS A 67 5.00 -6.17 33.59
CA LYS A 67 5.97 -5.09 33.41
C LYS A 67 6.05 -4.72 31.94
N ALA A 68 6.32 -3.45 31.64
CA ALA A 68 6.50 -2.97 30.27
C ALA A 68 7.66 -3.68 29.52
N ASP A 69 8.64 -4.23 30.24
CA ASP A 69 9.72 -5.01 29.63
C ASP A 69 9.29 -6.45 29.27
N ASP A 70 8.22 -6.98 29.91
CA ASP A 70 7.71 -8.35 29.76
C ASP A 70 6.46 -8.42 28.84
N ALA A 71 5.88 -7.28 28.48
CA ALA A 71 4.74 -7.17 27.57
C ALA A 71 5.22 -7.04 26.12
N PHE A 72 4.97 -8.04 25.28
CA PHE A 72 5.37 -8.03 23.87
C PHE A 72 4.18 -7.88 22.95
N ASN A 73 4.36 -7.11 21.88
CA ASN A 73 3.47 -7.11 20.73
C ASN A 73 4.20 -7.67 19.51
N ALA A 74 3.49 -8.43 18.68
CA ALA A 74 3.99 -8.93 17.42
C ALA A 74 2.91 -8.71 16.35
N ASP A 75 3.28 -8.10 15.23
CA ASP A 75 2.35 -7.80 14.15
C ASP A 75 2.99 -7.99 12.78
N GLU A 76 2.15 -8.36 11.81
CA GLU A 76 2.56 -8.62 10.44
C GLU A 76 2.32 -7.37 9.57
N THR A 77 3.36 -6.86 8.94
CA THR A 77 3.26 -5.73 8.00
C THR A 77 3.52 -6.19 6.56
N GLU A 78 2.66 -5.76 5.64
CA GLU A 78 2.77 -6.05 4.21
C GLU A 78 3.51 -4.91 3.49
N LEU A 79 4.69 -5.21 2.94
CA LEU A 79 5.43 -4.30 2.08
C LEU A 79 5.17 -4.64 0.61
N PHE A 80 4.49 -3.73 -0.09
CA PHE A 80 4.26 -3.84 -1.53
C PHE A 80 5.39 -3.20 -2.33
N PHE A 81 6.13 -3.99 -3.10
CA PHE A 81 7.30 -3.52 -3.85
C PHE A 81 7.11 -3.53 -5.37
N GLN A 82 6.00 -4.10 -5.88
CA GLN A 82 5.61 -4.02 -7.29
C GLN A 82 4.24 -3.36 -7.50
N CYS A 83 3.72 -2.65 -6.49
CA CYS A 83 2.47 -1.91 -6.69
C CYS A 83 2.68 -0.79 -7.70
N LEU A 84 1.79 -0.70 -8.68
CA LEU A 84 1.65 0.49 -9.51
C LEU A 84 1.17 1.64 -8.61
N PRO A 85 1.36 2.90 -9.03
CA PRO A 85 0.79 4.05 -8.32
C PRO A 85 -0.69 3.80 -7.97
N ASN A 86 -1.06 4.09 -6.73
CA ASN A 86 -2.43 4.00 -6.22
C ASN A 86 -3.38 5.06 -6.81
N LYS A 87 -2.91 5.80 -7.81
CA LYS A 87 -3.65 6.81 -8.54
C LYS A 87 -3.67 6.44 -10.01
N THR A 88 -4.86 6.17 -10.52
CA THR A 88 -5.09 5.98 -11.96
C THR A 88 -5.69 7.25 -12.52
N ALA A 89 -5.33 7.57 -13.77
CA ALA A 89 -5.96 8.65 -14.51
C ALA A 89 -7.37 8.20 -14.91
N ALA A 90 -8.40 8.91 -14.44
CA ALA A 90 -9.79 8.66 -14.77
C ALA A 90 -10.44 9.96 -15.28
N PHE A 91 -11.49 9.84 -16.08
CA PHE A 91 -12.31 11.00 -16.43
C PHE A 91 -13.06 11.50 -15.19
N LYS A 92 -13.21 12.82 -15.07
CA LYS A 92 -13.97 13.47 -14.01
C LYS A 92 -15.41 12.98 -14.10
N ASP A 93 -15.97 12.66 -12.94
CA ASP A 93 -17.32 12.13 -12.78
C ASP A 93 -17.52 10.67 -13.26
N GLU A 94 -16.44 9.96 -13.63
CA GLU A 94 -16.46 8.51 -13.80
C GLU A 94 -15.99 7.81 -12.51
N GLU A 95 -16.77 6.82 -12.06
CA GLU A 95 -16.31 5.89 -11.03
C GLU A 95 -15.28 4.92 -11.65
N CYS A 96 -14.04 5.01 -11.18
CA CYS A 96 -12.97 4.12 -11.62
C CYS A 96 -13.11 2.75 -10.95
N HIS A 97 -13.80 1.82 -11.61
CA HIS A 97 -13.98 0.44 -11.16
C HIS A 97 -12.91 -0.48 -11.75
N GLY A 98 -12.16 -1.17 -10.89
CA GLY A 98 -11.22 -2.20 -11.29
C GLY A 98 -9.79 -1.70 -11.53
N GLY A 99 -8.87 -2.36 -10.82
CA GLY A 99 -7.43 -2.18 -10.94
C GLY A 99 -6.77 -3.23 -10.08
N LYS A 100 -6.31 -4.34 -10.68
CA LYS A 100 -5.64 -5.40 -9.92
C LYS A 100 -4.19 -4.98 -9.73
N GLN A 101 -3.93 -4.25 -8.65
CA GLN A 101 -2.58 -3.96 -8.20
C GLN A 101 -1.81 -5.28 -8.03
N SER A 102 -0.53 -5.27 -8.41
CA SER A 102 0.33 -6.41 -8.15
C SER A 102 0.34 -6.67 -6.65
N LYS A 103 -0.25 -7.80 -6.23
CA LYS A 103 -0.25 -8.26 -4.84
C LYS A 103 1.09 -8.90 -4.45
N LEU A 104 2.15 -8.66 -5.22
CA LEU A 104 3.51 -9.04 -4.85
C LEU A 104 3.93 -8.17 -3.68
N ARG A 105 4.00 -8.83 -2.53
CA ARG A 105 4.29 -8.25 -1.23
C ARG A 105 5.27 -9.15 -0.50
N VAL A 106 6.14 -8.52 0.28
CA VAL A 106 6.89 -9.19 1.33
C VAL A 106 6.10 -8.98 2.60
N LEU A 107 5.79 -10.05 3.31
CA LEU A 107 5.21 -9.94 4.63
C LEU A 107 6.35 -10.02 5.64
N VAL A 108 6.37 -9.10 6.60
CA VAL A 108 7.38 -9.05 7.65
C VAL A 108 6.68 -9.10 8.99
N LEU A 109 7.07 -10.04 9.84
CA LEU A 109 6.66 -10.05 11.25
C LEU A 109 7.64 -9.19 12.04
N LEU A 110 7.10 -8.22 12.76
CA LEU A 110 7.83 -7.35 13.68
C LEU A 110 7.35 -7.64 15.09
N ALA A 111 8.28 -7.75 16.04
CA ALA A 111 7.93 -7.94 17.43
C ALA A 111 8.86 -7.14 18.36
N SER A 112 8.28 -6.51 19.38
CA SER A 112 9.01 -5.74 20.38
C SER A 112 8.26 -5.70 21.70
N ASN A 113 8.99 -5.48 22.79
CA ASN A 113 8.35 -5.21 24.08
C ASN A 113 7.77 -3.79 24.14
N GLN A 114 6.86 -3.58 25.09
CA GLN A 114 6.15 -2.32 25.30
C GLN A 114 7.10 -1.17 25.64
N SER A 115 8.23 -1.44 26.31
CA SER A 115 9.26 -0.44 26.57
C SER A 115 10.14 -0.10 25.36
N GLY A 116 10.11 -0.94 24.31
CA GLY A 116 10.90 -0.79 23.09
C GLY A 116 12.40 -1.11 23.24
N LYS A 117 12.84 -1.58 24.42
CA LYS A 117 14.24 -1.98 24.67
C LYS A 117 14.60 -3.28 23.98
N GLU A 118 13.66 -4.22 23.92
CA GLU A 118 13.85 -5.51 23.29
C GLU A 118 13.06 -5.57 21.98
N LYS A 119 13.76 -5.89 20.90
CA LYS A 119 13.21 -6.04 19.56
C LYS A 119 13.71 -7.36 19.00
N PHE A 120 12.79 -8.19 18.54
CA PHE A 120 13.17 -9.43 17.86
C PHE A 120 13.67 -9.12 16.45
N PRO A 121 14.59 -9.94 15.91
CA PRO A 121 14.94 -9.89 14.50
C PRO A 121 13.68 -9.98 13.63
N SER A 122 13.57 -9.09 12.64
CA SER A 122 12.43 -9.09 11.73
C SER A 122 12.40 -10.38 10.92
N LEU A 123 11.25 -11.05 10.87
CA LEU A 123 11.10 -12.31 10.14
C LEU A 123 10.41 -12.06 8.81
N MET A 124 11.08 -12.39 7.71
CA MET A 124 10.42 -12.44 6.41
C MET A 124 9.55 -13.68 6.31
N ILE A 125 8.27 -13.45 6.05
CA ILE A 125 7.29 -14.50 5.85
C ILE A 125 7.16 -14.75 4.34
N GLY A 126 7.55 -15.96 3.94
CA GLY A 126 7.51 -16.41 2.56
C GLY A 126 6.16 -17.00 2.15
N ARG A 127 5.96 -17.13 0.83
CA ARG A 127 4.80 -17.84 0.28
C ARG A 127 4.86 -19.32 0.64
N SER A 128 3.75 -19.88 1.13
CA SER A 128 3.67 -21.31 1.44
C SER A 128 3.80 -22.17 0.18
N LYS A 129 4.58 -23.26 0.27
CA LYS A 129 4.75 -24.25 -0.81
C LYS A 129 3.44 -24.98 -1.18
N LYS A 130 2.45 -25.02 -0.29
CA LYS A 130 1.13 -25.61 -0.53
C LYS A 130 0.06 -24.65 0.02
N PRO A 131 -0.53 -23.77 -0.80
CA PRO A 131 -1.54 -22.84 -0.34
C PRO A 131 -2.84 -23.60 -0.09
N ARG A 132 -3.09 -23.96 1.17
CA ARG A 132 -4.45 -24.14 1.69
C ARG A 132 -4.77 -22.81 2.35
N GLY A 133 -5.82 -22.12 1.91
CA GLY A 133 -6.30 -20.80 2.40
C GLY A 133 -5.35 -20.01 3.31
N SER A 134 -4.77 -18.93 2.78
CA SER A 134 -4.02 -17.85 3.47
C SER A 134 -2.87 -18.20 4.45
N LEU A 135 -2.52 -19.47 4.71
CA LEU A 135 -1.43 -19.77 5.66
C LEU A 135 -0.03 -19.61 5.04
N LEU A 136 0.82 -18.83 5.71
CA LEU A 136 2.18 -18.47 5.29
C LEU A 136 3.25 -19.22 6.08
N LYS A 137 4.49 -19.26 5.57
CA LYS A 137 5.63 -19.94 6.20
C LYS A 137 6.64 -18.93 6.73
N LEU A 138 7.01 -19.07 8.01
CA LEU A 138 8.12 -18.35 8.62
C LEU A 138 9.45 -18.94 8.15
N SER A 139 10.37 -18.09 7.68
CA SER A 139 11.75 -18.46 7.39
C SER A 139 12.68 -17.46 8.07
N HIS A 140 13.64 -17.95 8.87
CA HIS A 140 14.73 -17.15 9.40
C HIS A 140 15.73 -16.85 8.27
N LEU A 141 16.16 -15.59 8.17
CA LEU A 141 17.34 -15.22 7.41
C LEU A 141 18.55 -15.41 8.32
N GLN A 142 19.50 -16.25 7.90
CA GLN A 142 20.84 -16.37 8.49
C GLN A 142 21.76 -15.32 7.90
#